data_AF-A0AAW7ZDG6-F1
#
_entry.id   AF-A0AAW7ZDG6-F1
#
_cell.length_a   1.000
_cell.length_b   1.000
_cell.length_c   1.000
_cell.angle_alpha   90.00
_cell.angle_beta   90.00
_cell.angle_gamma   90.00
#
_symmetry.space_group_name_H-M   'P 1'
#
loop_
_entity.id
_entity.type
_entity.pdbx_description
1 polymer ?
#
loop_
_entity_poly.entity_id
_entity_poly.type
_entity_poly.pdbx_seq_one_letter_code
_entity_poly.pdbx_strand_id
1 'polypeptide(L)'
;MQRKKGKLLCYFCPGEVIGRFDGEEWQIKNISQALGGFSDKVFDTYMELSNMADEGWLVREERRTNSRAVIVVFYYLTGESILEKRQLIINRLLRTYLDSVVYPREELYVACKQHDLELIGLKRHAKSAERQVKQNSLRGFKNNL
;
A
#
# COMPACT_ATOMS: atom_id res chain seq x y z
N MET A 1 19.80 21.31 1.27
CA MET A 1 19.50 21.14 -0.17
C MET A 1 18.09 20.58 -0.30
N GLN A 2 17.12 21.34 -0.84
CA GLN A 2 15.75 20.85 -0.99
C GLN A 2 15.72 19.75 -2.06
N ARG A 3 15.27 18.54 -1.70
CA ARG A 3 15.15 17.43 -2.65
C ARG A 3 14.01 17.74 -3.63
N LYS A 4 14.24 17.48 -4.92
CA LYS A 4 13.24 17.72 -5.98
C LYS A 4 12.05 16.77 -5.78
N LYS A 5 10.83 17.33 -5.76
CA LYS A 5 9.58 16.56 -5.72
C LYS A 5 9.42 15.80 -7.03
N GLY A 6 9.29 14.48 -6.95
CA GLY A 6 8.90 13.63 -8.07
C GLY A 6 7.40 13.41 -8.09
N LYS A 7 7.00 12.17 -8.40
CA LYS A 7 5.60 11.77 -8.47
C LYS A 7 4.92 11.74 -7.10
N LEU A 8 3.66 12.18 -7.02
CA LEU A 8 2.84 12.05 -5.81
C LEU A 8 2.61 10.57 -5.49
N LEU A 9 2.92 10.18 -4.25
CA LEU A 9 2.64 8.85 -3.72
C LEU A 9 1.27 8.80 -3.05
N CYS A 10 1.05 9.69 -2.07
CA CYS A 10 -0.19 9.79 -1.32
C CYS A 10 -0.29 11.11 -0.56
N TYR A 11 -1.45 11.38 0.03
CA TYR A 11 -1.64 12.48 0.98
C TYR A 11 -2.56 12.09 2.14
N PHE A 12 -2.41 12.80 3.26
CA PHE A 12 -3.16 12.59 4.50
C PHE A 12 -3.85 13.89 4.93
N CYS A 13 -5.14 13.79 5.26
CA CYS A 13 -5.92 14.89 5.81
C CYS A 13 -6.11 14.68 7.33
N PRO A 14 -5.96 15.73 8.16
CA PRO A 14 -6.27 15.69 9.58
C PRO A 14 -7.71 15.23 9.85
N GLY A 15 -7.85 14.28 10.76
CA GLY A 15 -9.14 13.65 11.09
C GLY A 15 -9.56 12.52 10.14
N GLU A 16 -8.89 12.35 9.00
CA GLU A 16 -9.00 11.12 8.22
C GLU A 16 -7.92 10.15 8.72
N VAL A 17 -8.36 8.99 9.22
CA VAL A 17 -7.44 7.91 9.58
C VAL A 17 -6.81 7.29 8.31
N ILE A 18 -7.38 7.56 7.13
CA ILE A 18 -7.09 6.95 5.84
C ILE A 18 -6.35 7.94 4.92
N GLY A 19 -5.08 7.67 4.61
CA GLY A 19 -4.35 8.36 3.55
C GLY A 19 -4.87 7.99 2.15
N ARG A 20 -4.92 8.95 1.23
CA ARG A 20 -5.31 8.74 -0.16
C ARG A 20 -4.08 8.56 -1.04
N PHE A 21 -3.90 7.35 -1.55
CA PHE A 21 -2.85 7.01 -2.51
C PHE A 21 -3.22 7.46 -3.92
N ASP A 22 -2.21 7.84 -4.69
CA ASP A 22 -2.34 8.02 -6.14
C ASP A 22 -2.79 6.70 -6.81
N GLY A 23 -3.57 6.79 -7.87
CA GLY A 23 -4.25 5.61 -8.46
C GLY A 23 -3.28 4.54 -8.96
N GLU A 24 -2.09 4.95 -9.41
CA GLU A 24 -1.05 4.04 -9.88
C GLU A 24 -0.26 3.39 -8.72
N GLU A 25 -0.39 3.87 -7.49
CA GLU A 25 0.34 3.37 -6.30
C GLU A 25 -0.47 2.29 -5.56
N TRP A 26 -1.23 1.49 -6.32
CA TRP A 26 -2.15 0.48 -5.81
C TRP A 26 -1.45 -0.62 -5.00
N GLN A 27 -0.21 -0.99 -5.36
CA GLN A 27 0.57 -1.99 -4.63
C GLN A 27 0.88 -1.52 -3.21
N ILE A 28 1.44 -0.31 -3.09
CA ILE A 28 1.79 0.30 -1.80
C ILE A 28 0.54 0.46 -0.93
N LYS A 29 -0.57 0.93 -1.52
CA LYS A 29 -1.87 0.98 -0.86
C LYS A 29 -2.30 -0.37 -0.29
N ASN A 30 -2.26 -1.43 -1.10
CA ASN A 30 -2.75 -2.75 -0.69
C ASN A 30 -1.86 -3.40 0.38
N ILE A 31 -0.53 -3.20 0.31
CA ILE A 31 0.38 -3.70 1.35
C ILE A 31 0.14 -2.95 2.66
N SER A 32 0.01 -1.63 2.60
CA SER A 32 -0.29 -0.79 3.78
C SER A 32 -1.63 -1.18 4.42
N GLN A 33 -2.63 -1.54 3.59
CA GLN A 33 -3.91 -2.04 4.04
C GLN A 33 -3.85 -3.42 4.73
N ALA A 34 -2.98 -4.31 4.28
CA ALA A 34 -2.83 -5.64 4.89
C ALA A 34 -1.98 -5.63 6.17
N LEU A 35 -1.12 -4.63 6.34
CA LEU A 35 -0.34 -4.40 7.58
C LEU A 35 -1.20 -3.94 8.78
N GLY A 36 -2.53 -3.94 8.66
CA GLY A 36 -3.44 -3.41 9.68
C GLY A 36 -4.36 -2.30 9.14
N GLY A 37 -4.08 -1.85 7.93
CA GLY A 37 -4.80 -0.74 7.33
C GLY A 37 -4.85 0.44 8.27
N PHE A 38 -5.94 1.19 8.21
CA PHE A 38 -6.07 2.42 8.98
C PHE A 38 -6.78 2.20 10.32
N SER A 39 -7.24 0.99 10.63
CA SER A 39 -8.02 0.69 11.84
C SER A 39 -7.25 -0.10 12.90
N ASP A 40 -6.18 -0.82 12.54
CA ASP A 40 -5.34 -1.51 13.50
C ASP A 40 -4.15 -0.64 13.93
N LYS A 41 -4.07 -0.37 15.23
CA LYS A 41 -3.04 0.46 15.86
C LYS A 41 -1.62 -0.14 15.84
N VAL A 42 -1.43 -1.29 15.20
CA VAL A 42 -0.13 -2.00 15.17
C VAL A 42 0.77 -1.44 14.07
N PHE A 43 0.20 -0.96 12.96
CA PHE A 43 0.96 -0.30 11.88
C PHE A 43 0.32 1.02 11.51
N ASP A 44 1.07 2.11 11.68
CA ASP A 44 0.66 3.43 11.24
C ASP A 44 1.38 3.79 9.93
N THR A 45 0.63 3.74 8.82
CA THR A 45 1.16 4.06 7.49
C THR A 45 1.66 5.51 7.40
N TYR A 46 1.03 6.45 8.12
CA TYR A 46 1.48 7.84 8.14
C TYR A 46 2.85 7.97 8.81
N MET A 47 3.03 7.28 9.94
CA MET A 47 4.32 7.28 10.64
C MET A 47 5.42 6.62 9.82
N GLU A 48 5.12 5.50 9.15
CA GLU A 48 6.11 4.82 8.33
C GLU A 48 6.55 5.68 7.12
N LEU A 49 5.62 6.36 6.46
CA LEU A 49 5.94 7.29 5.37
C LEU A 49 6.66 8.55 5.86
N SER A 50 6.38 9.01 7.08
CA SER A 50 7.14 10.09 7.73
C SER A 50 8.59 9.69 7.94
N ASN A 51 8.84 8.49 8.48
CA ASN A 51 10.19 7.95 8.66
C ASN A 51 10.92 7.84 7.33
N MET A 52 10.26 7.34 6.28
CA MET A 52 10.83 7.28 4.93
C MET A 52 11.13 8.68 4.36
N ALA A 53 10.35 9.70 4.70
CA ALA A 53 10.63 11.08 4.32
C ALA A 53 11.85 11.64 5.08
N ASP A 54 11.99 11.33 6.35
CA ASP A 54 13.12 11.75 7.18
C ASP A 54 14.43 11.04 6.78
N GLU A 55 14.35 9.77 6.35
CA GLU A 55 15.43 9.04 5.67
C GLU A 55 15.67 9.53 4.23
N GLY A 56 14.78 10.36 3.72
CA GLY A 56 14.89 11.04 2.44
C GLY A 56 14.51 10.19 1.22
N TRP A 57 13.78 9.11 1.40
CA TRP A 57 13.20 8.36 0.29
C TRP A 57 12.02 9.12 -0.32
N LEU A 58 11.33 9.91 0.50
CA LEU A 58 10.19 10.74 0.13
C LEU A 58 10.47 12.24 0.38
N VAL A 59 9.74 13.10 -0.32
CA VAL A 59 9.59 14.50 0.03
C VAL A 59 8.24 14.67 0.70
N ARG A 60 8.25 15.15 1.95
CA ARG A 60 7.06 15.56 2.68
C ARG A 60 6.76 17.03 2.39
N GLU A 61 5.54 17.35 2.00
CA GLU A 61 5.05 18.72 1.83
C GLU A 61 3.76 18.92 2.62
N GLU A 62 3.71 19.97 3.41
CA GLU A 62 2.51 20.36 4.14
C GLU A 62 1.84 21.54 3.46
N ARG A 63 0.55 21.43 3.16
CA ARG A 63 -0.24 22.53 2.60
C ARG A 63 -1.44 22.83 3.48
N ARG A 64 -1.67 24.12 3.74
CA ARG A 64 -2.90 24.59 4.39
C ARG A 64 -4.01 24.68 3.36
N THR A 65 -5.19 24.17 3.71
CA THR A 65 -6.39 24.38 2.90
C THR A 65 -7.01 25.74 3.23
N ASN A 66 -7.47 26.45 2.20
CA ASN A 66 -8.00 27.81 2.33
C ASN A 66 -9.29 27.91 3.17
N SER A 67 -10.01 26.79 3.36
CA SER A 67 -11.36 26.82 3.94
C SER A 67 -11.46 26.42 5.41
N ARG A 68 -10.44 25.80 6.02
CA ARG A 68 -10.56 25.20 7.38
C ARG A 68 -9.32 25.24 8.27
N ALA A 69 -8.25 25.94 7.91
CA ALA A 69 -6.96 25.89 8.63
C ALA A 69 -6.41 24.45 8.81
N VAL A 70 -6.82 23.53 7.94
CA VAL A 70 -6.42 22.12 7.96
C VAL A 70 -5.12 21.97 7.18
N ILE A 71 -4.13 21.29 7.76
CA ILE A 71 -2.84 20.99 7.13
C ILE A 71 -2.91 19.61 6.47
N VAL A 72 -2.85 19.54 5.16
CA VAL A 72 -2.76 18.29 4.40
C VAL A 72 -1.29 17.96 4.16
N VAL A 73 -0.89 16.73 4.46
CA VAL A 73 0.49 16.25 4.28
C VAL A 73 0.57 15.41 3.01
N PHE A 74 1.42 15.81 2.08
CA PHE A 74 1.66 15.14 0.80
C PHE A 74 3.03 14.47 0.82
N TYR A 75 3.10 13.25 0.29
CA TYR A 75 4.34 12.50 0.11
C TYR A 75 4.63 12.31 -1.37
N TYR A 76 5.82 12.70 -1.80
CA TYR A 76 6.30 12.54 -3.17
C TYR A 76 7.52 11.64 -3.21
N LEU A 77 7.66 10.82 -4.25
CA LEU A 77 8.89 10.08 -4.51
C LEU A 77 10.04 11.06 -4.79
N THR A 78 11.25 10.72 -4.34
CA THR A 78 12.46 11.51 -4.60
C THR A 78 13.22 11.02 -5.83
N GLY A 79 14.00 11.89 -6.46
CA GLY A 79 14.99 11.50 -7.46
C GLY A 79 14.44 11.21 -8.85
N GLU A 80 15.34 10.81 -9.75
CA GLU A 80 15.05 10.61 -11.18
C GLU A 80 14.54 9.19 -11.48
N SER A 81 14.97 8.18 -10.71
CA SER A 81 14.51 6.79 -10.86
C SER A 81 13.30 6.49 -9.96
N ILE A 82 12.13 6.96 -10.41
CA ILE A 82 10.84 6.77 -9.71
C ILE A 82 10.54 5.29 -9.45
N LEU A 83 10.85 4.41 -10.42
CA LEU A 83 10.58 2.97 -10.33
C LEU A 83 11.41 2.31 -9.22
N GLU A 84 12.70 2.62 -9.13
CA GLU A 84 13.57 2.08 -8.07
C GLU A 84 13.10 2.54 -6.68
N LYS A 85 12.71 3.82 -6.55
CA LYS A 85 12.22 4.35 -5.27
C LYS A 85 10.90 3.73 -4.86
N ARG A 86 9.99 3.51 -5.82
CA ARG A 86 8.76 2.76 -5.59
C ARG A 86 9.08 1.34 -5.13
N GLN A 87 10.01 0.65 -5.78
CA GLN A 87 10.39 -0.72 -5.42
C GLN A 87 11.03 -0.80 -4.03
N LEU A 88 11.86 0.18 -3.64
CA LEU A 88 12.42 0.27 -2.29
C LEU A 88 11.34 0.37 -1.20
N ILE A 89 10.31 1.19 -1.44
CA ILE A 89 9.18 1.32 -0.52
C ILE A 89 8.39 0.01 -0.44
N ILE A 90 8.10 -0.60 -1.59
CA ILE A 90 7.41 -1.90 -1.66
C ILE A 90 8.18 -2.97 -0.87
N ASN A 91 9.49 -3.09 -1.11
CA ASN A 91 10.35 -4.03 -0.41
C ASN A 91 10.31 -3.84 1.10
N ARG A 92 10.41 -2.59 1.58
CA ARG A 92 10.36 -2.29 3.01
C ARG A 92 9.04 -2.69 3.63
N LEU A 93 7.92 -2.29 3.02
CA LEU A 93 6.59 -2.62 3.52
C LEU A 93 6.32 -4.13 3.52
N LEU A 94 6.76 -4.84 2.47
CA LEU A 94 6.62 -6.29 2.39
C LEU A 94 7.49 -7.01 3.42
N ARG A 95 8.71 -6.53 3.70
CA ARG A 95 9.54 -7.07 4.79
C ARG A 95 8.88 -6.87 6.13
N THR A 96 8.39 -5.67 6.44
CA THR A 96 7.61 -5.40 7.66
C THR A 96 6.42 -6.35 7.79
N TYR A 97 5.73 -6.65 6.69
CA TYR A 97 4.61 -7.58 6.69
C TYR A 97 5.03 -9.02 6.99
N LEU A 98 6.12 -9.48 6.36
CA LEU A 98 6.63 -10.85 6.53
C LEU A 98 7.25 -11.09 7.91
N ASP A 99 7.91 -10.08 8.47
CA ASP A 99 8.61 -10.17 9.76
C ASP A 99 7.66 -10.04 10.96
N SER A 100 6.46 -9.51 10.76
CA SER A 100 5.47 -9.37 11.83
C SER A 100 4.84 -10.71 12.22
N VAL A 101 4.76 -10.94 13.53
CA VAL A 101 4.10 -12.10 14.13
C VAL A 101 2.60 -11.85 14.35
N VAL A 102 2.16 -10.59 14.20
CA VAL A 102 0.81 -10.12 14.57
C VAL A 102 -0.14 -10.06 13.38
N TYR A 103 0.37 -9.90 12.16
CA TYR A 103 -0.49 -9.79 10.98
C TYR A 103 -0.88 -11.17 10.45
N PRO A 104 -2.16 -11.37 10.08
CA PRO A 104 -2.57 -12.60 9.43
C PRO A 104 -1.80 -12.74 8.11
N ARG A 105 -0.82 -13.65 8.09
CA ARG A 105 0.06 -13.92 6.93
C ARG A 105 -0.70 -14.30 5.66
N GLU A 106 -1.97 -14.63 5.77
CA GLU A 106 -2.80 -15.13 4.68
C GLU A 106 -3.35 -14.03 3.76
N GLU A 107 -3.12 -12.74 4.01
CA GLU A 107 -3.75 -11.68 3.19
C GLU A 107 -3.00 -11.35 1.90
N LEU A 108 -1.66 -11.39 1.92
CA LEU A 108 -0.80 -11.07 0.78
C LEU A 108 -0.08 -12.31 0.25
N TYR A 109 -0.04 -12.44 -1.08
CA TYR A 109 0.87 -13.36 -1.77
C TYR A 109 2.09 -12.57 -2.27
N VAL A 110 3.27 -12.98 -1.81
CA VAL A 110 4.53 -12.28 -2.10
C VAL A 110 5.48 -13.22 -2.82
N ALA A 111 6.04 -12.77 -3.94
CA ALA A 111 7.15 -13.45 -4.61
C ALA A 111 8.47 -12.76 -4.25
N CYS A 112 9.52 -13.56 -4.06
CA CYS A 112 10.89 -13.05 -3.97
C CYS A 112 11.57 -13.27 -5.31
N LYS A 113 12.01 -12.19 -5.95
CA LYS A 113 12.82 -12.22 -7.17
C LYS A 113 14.19 -11.63 -6.85
N GLN A 114 15.17 -12.52 -6.67
CA GLN A 114 16.54 -12.19 -6.26
C GLN A 114 16.58 -11.44 -4.90
N HIS A 115 16.50 -10.10 -4.94
CA HIS A 115 16.55 -9.21 -3.79
C HIS A 115 15.29 -8.35 -3.61
N ASP A 116 14.39 -8.37 -4.60
CA ASP A 116 13.14 -7.62 -4.60
C ASP A 116 11.96 -8.50 -4.21
N LEU A 117 11.03 -7.87 -3.49
CA LEU A 117 9.75 -8.45 -3.12
C LEU A 117 8.67 -7.87 -4.01
N GLU A 118 7.80 -8.75 -4.52
CA GLU A 118 6.70 -8.36 -5.39
C GLU A 118 5.38 -8.87 -4.82
N LEU A 119 4.39 -7.98 -4.74
CA LEU A 119 3.02 -8.36 -4.44
C LEU A 119 2.39 -9.01 -5.68
N ILE A 120 2.14 -10.32 -5.62
CA ILE A 120 1.57 -11.11 -6.72
C ILE A 120 0.08 -11.42 -6.56
N GLY A 121 -0.51 -11.15 -5.38
CA GLY A 121 -1.93 -11.36 -5.17
C GLY A 121 -2.44 -10.98 -3.78
N LEU A 122 -3.77 -10.88 -3.66
CA LEU A 122 -4.49 -10.65 -2.41
C LEU A 122 -5.54 -11.75 -2.20
N LYS A 123 -5.67 -12.27 -0.98
CA LYS A 123 -6.66 -13.33 -0.66
C LYS A 123 -8.11 -12.89 -0.89
N ARG A 124 -8.43 -11.60 -0.79
CA ARG A 124 -9.77 -11.07 -1.12
C ARG A 124 -10.20 -11.39 -2.57
N HIS A 125 -9.25 -11.48 -3.50
CA HIS A 125 -9.54 -11.88 -4.89
C HIS A 125 -9.59 -13.41 -5.08
N ALA A 126 -8.81 -14.17 -4.30
CA ALA A 126 -8.83 -15.64 -4.35
C ALA A 126 -10.20 -16.22 -3.97
N LYS A 127 -10.86 -15.69 -2.92
CA LYS A 127 -12.21 -16.15 -2.53
C LYS A 127 -13.29 -15.83 -3.57
N SER A 128 -13.16 -14.75 -4.34
CA SER A 128 -14.11 -14.41 -5.39
C SER A 128 -13.96 -15.35 -6.59
N ALA A 129 -12.71 -15.68 -6.95
CA ALA A 129 -12.41 -16.68 -7.98
C ALA A 129 -12.87 -18.09 -7.57
N GLU A 130 -12.61 -18.52 -6.33
CA GLU A 130 -13.12 -19.80 -5.80
C GLU A 130 -14.64 -19.88 -5.77
N ARG A 131 -15.33 -18.77 -5.43
CA ARG A 131 -16.80 -18.70 -5.48
C ARG A 131 -17.33 -18.78 -6.92
N GLN A 132 -16.66 -18.15 -7.88
CA GLN A 132 -17.01 -18.25 -9.30
C GLN A 132 -16.79 -19.66 -9.85
N VAL A 133 -15.68 -20.31 -9.49
CA VAL A 133 -15.38 -21.70 -9.86
C VAL A 133 -16.40 -22.67 -9.26
N LYS A 134 -16.75 -22.51 -7.97
CA LYS A 134 -17.82 -23.32 -7.33
C LYS A 134 -19.21 -23.08 -7.94
N GLN A 135 -19.54 -21.85 -8.33
CA GLN A 135 -20.81 -21.58 -9.02
C GLN A 135 -20.85 -22.18 -10.42
N ASN A 136 -19.73 -22.16 -11.15
CA ASN A 136 -19.63 -22.74 -12.49
C ASN A 136 -19.63 -24.28 -12.44
N SER A 137 -19.00 -24.91 -11.45
CA SER A 137 -19.06 -26.36 -11.26
C SER A 137 -20.45 -26.85 -10.89
N LEU A 138 -21.20 -26.08 -10.07
CA LEU A 138 -22.58 -26.38 -9.72
C LEU A 138 -23.56 -26.17 -10.89
N ARG A 139 -23.29 -25.22 -11.79
CA ARG A 139 -24.06 -25.05 -13.04
C ARG A 139 -23.78 -26.16 -14.05
N GLY A 140 -22.53 -26.60 -14.17
CA GLY A 140 -22.17 -27.74 -15.03
C GLY A 140 -22.84 -29.05 -14.62
N PHE A 141 -23.05 -29.27 -13.31
CA PHE A 141 -23.77 -30.45 -12.80
C PHE A 141 -25.28 -30.42 -13.09
N LYS A 142 -25.90 -29.24 -13.17
CA LYS A 142 -27.34 -29.11 -13.45
C LYS A 142 -27.72 -29.26 -14.92
N ASN A 143 -26.74 -29.20 -15.83
CA ASN A 143 -26.97 -29.35 -17.27
C ASN A 143 -26.74 -30.79 -17.77
N ASN A 144 -26.39 -31.73 -16.88
CA ASN A 144 -26.12 -33.14 -17.18
C ASN A 144 -27.06 -34.11 -16.41
N LEU A 145 -28.18 -33.61 -15.89
CA LEU A 145 -29.29 -34.39 -15.32
C LEU A 145 -30.56 -34.04 -16.09
#